data_AF-A0A1V3TX90-F1
#
_entry.id   AF-A0A1V3TX90-F1
#
_cell.length_a   1.000
_cell.length_b   1.000
_cell.length_c   1.000
_cell.angle_alpha   90.00
_cell.angle_beta   90.00
_cell.angle_gamma   90.00
#
_symmetry.space_group_name_H-M   'P 1'
#
loop_
_entity.id
_entity.type
_entity.pdbx_description
1 polymer ?
#
loop_
_entity_poly.entity_id
_entity_poly.type
_entity_poly.pdbx_seq_one_letter_code
_entity_poly.pdbx_strand_id
1 'polypeptide(L)' 'MCHLKHFEEVGEIAYKGYSVVEKEMYVWKQLLSNRRKWTKAELDDSLNYINRERRKAGITEPIKIK' A
#
# COMPACT_ATOMS: atom_id res chain seq x y z
N MET A 1 -0.83 -10.49 -6.40
CA MET A 1 0.62 -10.64 -6.70
C MET A 1 1.51 -9.72 -5.84
N CYS A 2 1.17 -8.46 -5.58
CA CYS A 2 2.05 -7.55 -4.80
C CYS A 2 2.40 -8.06 -3.39
N HIS A 3 1.45 -8.66 -2.66
CA HIS A 3 1.73 -9.26 -1.35
C HIS A 3 2.66 -10.47 -1.43
N LEU A 4 2.52 -11.30 -2.47
CA LEU A 4 3.41 -12.44 -2.69
C LEU A 4 4.84 -11.96 -2.98
N LYS A 5 4.98 -10.95 -3.84
CA LYS A 5 6.27 -10.29 -4.11
C LYS A 5 6.88 -9.71 -2.82
N HIS A 6 6.10 -9.04 -1.99
CA HIS A 6 6.58 -8.52 -0.71
C HIS A 6 7.06 -9.63 0.22
N PHE A 7 6.30 -10.74 0.29
CA PHE A 7 6.66 -11.92 1.07
C PHE A 7 7.97 -12.55 0.58
N GLU A 8 8.15 -12.69 -0.73
CA GLU A 8 9.38 -13.21 -1.34
C GLU A 8 10.59 -12.28 -1.09
N GLU A 9 10.39 -10.96 -1.12
CA GLU A 9 11.45 -9.97 -0.91
C GLU A 9 11.95 -9.91 0.55
N VAL A 10 11.05 -9.98 1.52
CA VAL A 10 11.39 -9.79 2.95
C VAL A 10 11.46 -11.11 3.73
N GLY A 11 10.99 -12.21 3.15
CA GLY A 11 10.88 -13.52 3.79
C GLY A 11 9.73 -13.62 4.79
N GLU A 12 9.39 -14.86 5.14
CA GLU A 12 8.21 -15.20 5.94
C GLU A 12 8.19 -14.54 7.33
N ILE A 13 9.33 -14.57 8.04
CA ILE A 13 9.43 -14.08 9.42
C ILE A 13 9.16 -12.57 9.47
N ALA A 14 9.82 -11.80 8.59
CA ALA A 14 9.62 -10.35 8.52
C ALA A 14 8.21 -10.00 8.02
N TYR A 15 7.72 -10.70 6.99
CA TYR A 15 6.39 -10.45 6.44
C TYR A 15 5.28 -10.68 7.47
N LYS A 16 5.37 -11.73 8.28
CA LYS A 16 4.42 -11.97 9.37
C LYS A 16 4.48 -10.89 10.45
N GLY A 17 5.68 -10.36 10.72
CA GLY A 17 5.90 -9.28 11.68
C GLY A 17 5.33 -7.92 11.26
N TYR A 18 5.15 -7.66 9.96
CA TYR A 18 4.60 -6.38 9.50
C TYR A 18 3.12 -6.21 9.84
N SER A 19 2.79 -4.99 10.25
CA SER A 19 1.43 -4.51 10.38
C SER A 19 0.70 -4.49 9.04
N VAL A 20 -0.63 -4.43 9.10
CA VAL A 20 -1.47 -4.27 7.90
C VAL A 20 -1.06 -3.02 7.12
N VAL A 21 -0.83 -1.90 7.80
CA VAL A 21 -0.44 -0.65 7.13
C VAL A 21 0.90 -0.78 6.40
N GLU A 22 1.89 -1.44 6.98
CA GLU A 22 3.18 -1.66 6.30
C GLU A 22 3.01 -2.51 5.03
N LYS A 23 2.20 -3.57 5.11
CA LYS A 23 1.88 -4.41 3.96
C LYS A 23 1.15 -3.64 2.87
N GLU A 24 0.12 -2.87 3.23
CA GLU A 24 -0.65 -2.09 2.27
C GLU A 24 0.15 -0.90 1.69
N MET A 25 1.04 -0.29 2.48
CA MET A 25 1.96 0.74 2.00
C MET A 25 2.90 0.21 0.92
N TYR A 26 3.35 -1.04 1.04
CA TYR A 26 4.13 -1.68 -0.02
C TYR A 26 3.31 -1.80 -1.31
N VAL A 27 2.07 -2.30 -1.21
CA VAL A 27 1.18 -2.46 -2.37
C VAL A 27 0.91 -1.10 -3.02
N TRP A 28 0.62 -0.08 -2.22
CA TRP A 28 0.43 1.30 -2.66
C TRP A 28 1.64 1.82 -3.46
N LYS A 29 2.87 1.59 -2.98
CA LYS A 29 4.10 1.99 -3.69
C LYS A 29 4.24 1.27 -5.04
N GLN A 30 3.89 -0.01 -5.12
CA GLN A 30 3.93 -0.76 -6.39
C GLN A 30 2.89 -0.23 -7.40
N LEU A 31 1.68 0.11 -6.93
CA LEU A 31 0.63 0.71 -7.75
C LEU A 31 1.06 2.08 -8.28
N LEU A 32 1.60 2.93 -7.41
CA LEU A 32 2.09 4.26 -7.79
C LEU A 32 3.26 4.20 -8.79
N SER A 33 4.18 3.25 -8.60
CA SER A 33 5.28 3.00 -9.54
C SER A 33 4.78 2.59 -10.92
N ASN A 34 3.70 1.81 -10.96
CA ASN A 34 3.04 1.38 -12.20
C ASN A 34 1.86 2.26 -12.62
N ARG A 35 1.72 3.49 -12.09
CA ARG A 35 0.51 4.33 -12.26
C ARG A 35 0.05 4.52 -13.71
N ARG A 36 0.96 4.43 -14.68
CA ARG A 36 0.63 4.52 -16.12
C ARG A 36 -0.25 3.37 -16.62
N LYS A 37 -0.30 2.25 -15.91
CA LYS A 37 -1.13 1.07 -16.21
C LYS A 37 -2.54 1.15 -15.60
N TRP A 38 -2.81 2.17 -14.79
CA TRP A 38 -4.04 2.32 -14.03
C TRP A 38 -4.76 3.59 -14.44
N THR A 39 -6.08 3.56 -14.38
CA THR A 39 -6.90 4.74 -14.55
C THR A 39 -6.77 5.64 -13.33
N LYS A 40 -7.10 6.93 -13.51
CA LYS A 40 -7.14 7.89 -12.40
C LYS A 40 -8.08 7.43 -11.28
N ALA A 41 -9.24 6.87 -11.63
CA ALA A 41 -10.21 6.38 -10.66
C ALA A 41 -9.66 5.23 -9.80
N GLU A 42 -8.94 4.27 -10.41
CA GLU A 42 -8.31 3.16 -9.67
C GLU A 42 -7.19 3.65 -8.75
N LEU A 43 -6.42 4.66 -9.18
CA LEU A 43 -5.38 5.27 -8.35
C LEU A 43 -5.98 6.05 -7.17
N ASP A 44 -7.06 6.80 -7.41
CA ASP A 44 -7.76 7.55 -6.38
C ASP A 44 -8.42 6.61 -5.37
N ASP A 45 -9.05 5.51 -5.82
CA ASP A 45 -9.62 4.49 -4.93
C ASP A 45 -8.54 3.81 -4.09
N SER A 46 -7.43 3.43 -4.71
CA SER A 46 -6.30 2.83 -3.98
C SER A 46 -5.67 3.82 -2.98
N LEU A 47 -5.57 5.10 -3.33
CA LEU A 47 -5.12 6.16 -2.41
C LEU A 47 -6.07 6.32 -1.21
N ASN A 48 -7.38 6.29 -1.46
CA ASN A 48 -8.40 6.36 -0.41
C ASN A 48 -8.33 5.14 0.52
N TYR A 49 -8.13 3.95 -0.06
CA TYR A 49 -7.97 2.71 0.70
C TYR A 49 -6.78 2.79 1.66
N ILE A 50 -5.58 3.15 1.18
CA ILE A 50 -4.39 3.23 2.06
C ILE A 50 -4.55 4.32 3.13
N ASN A 51 -5.17 5.45 2.80
CA ASN A 51 -5.46 6.51 3.77
C ASN A 51 -6.46 6.05 4.84
N ARG A 52 -7.42 5.19 4.50
CA ARG A 52 -8.35 4.57 5.46
C ARG A 52 -7.62 3.62 6.40
N GLU A 53 -6.76 2.74 5.89
CA GLU A 53 -6.00 1.80 6.73
C GLU A 53 -5.00 2.54 7.64
N ARG A 54 -4.35 3.60 7.12
CA ARG A 54 -3.51 4.51 7.93
C ARG A 54 -4.30 5.16 9.07
N ARG A 55 -5.51 5.65 8.80
CA ARG A 55 -6.38 6.24 9.84
C ARG A 55 -6.77 5.22 10.91
N LYS A 56 -7.09 3.97 10.53
CA LYS A 56 -7.37 2.88 11.50
C LYS A 56 -6.18 2.60 12.41
N ALA A 57 -4.95 2.76 11.91
CA ALA A 57 -3.73 2.63 12.70
C ALA A 57 -3.35 3.90 13.48
N GLY A 58 -4.20 4.93 13.51
CA GLY A 58 -3.95 6.18 14.22
C GLY A 58 -3.09 7.20 13.47
N ILE A 59 -2.71 6.92 12.22
CA ILE A 59 -1.95 7.85 11.38
C ILE A 59 -2.95 8.78 10.69
N THR A 60 -3.04 10.02 11.19
CA THR A 60 -4.05 11.00 10.74
C THR A 60 -3.62 11.79 9.51
N GLU A 61 -2.34 11.77 9.17
CA GLU A 61 -1.77 12.47 8.02
C GLU A 61 -2.02 11.68 6.72
N PRO A 62 -2.88 12.21 5.83
CA PRO A 62 -3.21 11.53 4.59
C PRO A 62 -2.08 11.69 3.56
N ILE A 63 -1.84 10.64 2.80
CA ILE A 63 -1.03 10.68 1.59
C ILE A 63 -1.78 11.55 0.57
N LYS A 64 -1.06 12.50 -0.02
CA LYS A 64 -1.53 13.34 -1.12
C LYS A 64 -0.62 13.11 -2.32
N ILE A 65 -1.19 12.83 -3.48
CA ILE A 65 -0.46 12.74 -4.74
C ILE A 65 -0.59 14.11 -5.42
N LYS A 66 0.53 14.71 -5.81
CA LYS A 66 0.58 15.95 -6.60
C LYS A 66 0.76 15.62 -8.08
#